data_AF-A0AAW1LUS5-F1
#
_entry.id   AF-A0AAW1LUS5-F1
#
_cell.length_a   1.000
_cell.length_b   1.000
_cell.length_c   1.000
_cell.angle_alpha   90.00
_cell.angle_beta   90.00
_cell.angle_gamma   90.00
#
_symmetry.space_group_name_H-M   'P 1'
#
loop_
_entity.id
_entity.type
_entity.pdbx_description
1 polymer ?
#
loop_
_entity_poly.entity_id
_entity_poly.type
_entity_poly.pdbx_seq_one_letter_code
_entity_poly.pdbx_strand_id
1 'polypeptide(L)'
;MMPAMAWPYFVLILLSLELAQCAMTEAQIKSTQKLIKRSCKTKMKITNDDELDGMLQGKWDNLSQASKCYLHCCLGMIKMINSDGYLDLESGMAQATRLPPERRASAEKAMQTCVNAGAELTDKCEIAYNICKCVYDFDSKYYIIP
;
A
#
# COMPACT_ATOMS: atom_id res chain seq x y z
N MET A 1 -22.88 39.56 20.14
CA MET A 1 -23.99 38.81 19.49
C MET A 1 -23.44 38.14 18.24
N MET A 2 -22.96 36.89 18.36
CA MET A 2 -22.60 36.06 17.21
C MET A 2 -23.84 35.26 16.78
N PRO A 3 -24.11 35.11 15.48
CA PRO A 3 -25.41 34.64 15.02
C PRO A 3 -25.56 33.13 15.29
N ALA A 4 -26.55 32.77 16.09
CA ALA A 4 -26.99 31.40 16.34
C ALA A 4 -27.49 30.67 15.07
N MET A 5 -27.51 31.34 13.91
CA MET A 5 -27.97 30.79 12.63
C MET A 5 -26.94 29.94 11.89
N ALA A 6 -25.65 29.93 12.29
CA ALA A 6 -24.62 29.13 11.59
C ALA A 6 -24.52 27.66 12.08
N TRP A 7 -25.02 27.37 13.27
CA TRP A 7 -24.98 26.05 13.91
C TRP A 7 -25.70 24.94 13.12
N PRO A 8 -26.95 25.13 12.61
CA PRO A 8 -27.62 24.08 11.85
C PRO A 8 -26.92 23.79 10.51
N TYR A 9 -26.31 24.80 9.87
CA TYR A 9 -25.52 24.60 8.65
C TYR A 9 -24.21 23.89 8.94
N PHE A 10 -23.55 24.17 10.07
CA PHE A 10 -22.34 23.47 10.48
C PHE A 10 -22.62 21.98 10.78
N VAL A 11 -23.76 21.69 11.43
CA VAL A 11 -24.24 20.32 11.69
C VAL A 11 -24.64 19.61 10.39
N LEU A 12 -25.30 20.29 9.45
CA LEU A 12 -25.64 19.73 8.12
C LEU A 12 -24.39 19.48 7.27
N ILE A 13 -23.36 20.33 7.35
CA ILE A 13 -22.06 20.13 6.69
C ILE A 13 -21.32 18.92 7.33
N LEU A 14 -21.36 18.77 8.65
CA LEU A 14 -20.78 17.62 9.35
C LEU A 14 -21.51 16.30 9.02
N LEU A 15 -22.85 16.31 8.94
CA LEU A 15 -23.66 15.14 8.54
C LEU A 15 -23.49 14.78 7.05
N SER A 16 -23.23 15.75 6.18
CA SER A 16 -22.96 15.48 4.75
C SER A 16 -21.55 14.97 4.50
N LEU A 17 -20.60 15.27 5.39
CA LEU A 17 -19.26 14.65 5.42
C LEU A 17 -19.30 13.16 5.78
N GLU A 18 -20.33 12.67 6.47
CA GLU A 18 -20.48 11.24 6.81
C GLU A 18 -20.90 10.36 5.61
N LEU A 19 -21.43 10.97 4.54
CA LEU A 19 -21.68 10.30 3.26
C LEU A 19 -20.46 10.33 2.32
N ALA A 20 -19.30 10.83 2.79
CA ALA A 20 -18.07 10.80 2.03
C ALA A 20 -17.66 9.35 1.75
N GLN A 21 -17.62 9.00 0.46
CA GLN A 21 -17.22 7.68 -0.03
C GLN A 21 -15.90 7.26 0.63
N CYS A 22 -15.92 6.16 1.40
CA CYS A 22 -14.76 5.66 2.15
C CYS A 22 -13.66 5.06 1.25
N ALA A 23 -13.90 5.00 -0.07
CA ALA A 23 -12.94 4.53 -1.05
C ALA A 23 -12.05 5.68 -1.55
N MET A 24 -10.75 5.43 -1.63
CA MET A 24 -9.80 6.36 -2.24
C MET A 24 -10.08 6.49 -3.73
N THR A 25 -9.94 7.71 -4.25
CA THR A 25 -9.92 7.96 -5.70
C THR A 25 -8.58 7.52 -6.31
N GLU A 26 -8.57 7.22 -7.61
CA GLU A 26 -7.35 6.93 -8.36
C GLU A 26 -6.28 8.03 -8.24
N ALA A 27 -6.71 9.30 -8.21
CA ALA A 27 -5.82 10.44 -8.00
C ALA A 27 -5.16 10.41 -6.62
N GLN A 28 -5.91 10.06 -5.57
CA GLN A 28 -5.37 9.91 -4.21
C GLN A 28 -4.41 8.73 -4.10
N ILE A 29 -4.72 7.60 -4.73
CA ILE A 29 -3.82 6.44 -4.79
C ILE A 29 -2.50 6.85 -5.44
N LYS A 30 -2.54 7.45 -6.64
CA LYS A 30 -1.34 7.88 -7.36
C LYS A 30 -0.51 8.91 -6.59
N SER A 31 -1.16 9.85 -5.91
CA SER A 31 -0.47 10.83 -5.05
C SER A 31 0.24 10.15 -3.87
N THR A 32 -0.46 9.22 -3.21
CA THR A 32 0.07 8.45 -2.08
C THR A 32 1.24 7.56 -2.51
N GLN A 33 1.14 6.90 -3.67
CA GLN A 33 2.22 6.11 -4.26
C GLN A 33 3.49 6.95 -4.48
N LYS A 34 3.36 8.15 -5.05
CA LYS A 34 4.50 9.07 -5.24
C LYS A 34 5.15 9.45 -3.91
N LEU A 35 4.33 9.72 -2.89
CA LEU A 35 4.83 10.05 -1.56
C LEU A 35 5.60 8.87 -0.95
N ILE A 36 5.03 7.67 -0.99
CA ILE A 36 5.66 6.44 -0.48
C ILE A 36 6.98 6.18 -1.22
N LYS A 37 6.96 6.19 -2.57
CA LYS A 37 8.16 5.99 -3.41
C LYS A 37 9.27 6.94 -2.98
N ARG A 38 8.97 8.24 -2.89
CA ARG A 38 9.95 9.25 -2.48
C ARG A 38 10.52 8.97 -1.08
N SER A 39 9.66 8.75 -0.10
CA SER A 39 10.07 8.54 1.29
C SER A 39 10.94 7.29 1.45
N CYS A 40 10.53 6.17 0.85
CA CYS A 40 11.25 4.92 0.97
C CYS A 40 12.55 4.91 0.17
N LYS A 41 12.59 5.52 -1.02
CA LYS A 41 13.84 5.74 -1.76
C LYS A 41 14.86 6.53 -0.93
N THR A 42 14.43 7.64 -0.34
CA THR A 42 15.31 8.45 0.52
C THR A 42 15.83 7.64 1.71
N LYS A 43 14.96 6.86 2.36
CA LYS A 43 15.35 6.02 3.50
C LYS A 43 16.37 4.96 3.12
N MET A 44 16.21 4.32 1.95
CA MET A 44 17.10 3.27 1.45
C MET A 44 18.27 3.81 0.62
N LYS A 45 18.37 5.13 0.46
CA LYS A 45 19.41 5.82 -0.34
C LYS A 45 19.46 5.33 -1.80
N ILE A 46 18.32 4.98 -2.36
CA ILE A 46 18.19 4.58 -3.78
C ILE A 46 18.16 5.82 -4.66
N THR A 47 19.15 5.95 -5.54
CA THR A 47 19.30 7.08 -6.48
C THR A 47 18.82 6.74 -7.89
N ASN A 48 18.92 5.48 -8.30
CA ASN A 48 18.47 4.96 -9.59
C ASN A 48 17.18 4.14 -9.42
N ASP A 49 16.20 4.36 -10.29
CA ASP A 49 14.90 3.68 -10.27
C ASP A 49 14.83 2.42 -11.14
N ASP A 50 15.90 2.04 -11.85
CA ASP A 50 15.90 0.92 -12.80
C ASP A 50 15.36 -0.38 -12.20
N GLU A 51 15.77 -0.74 -10.98
CA GLU A 51 15.27 -1.94 -10.29
C GLU A 51 13.79 -1.78 -9.88
N LEU A 52 13.39 -0.60 -9.41
CA LEU A 52 12.03 -0.32 -8.95
C LEU A 52 11.03 -0.33 -10.12
N ASP A 53 11.39 0.33 -11.21
CA ASP A 53 10.59 0.38 -12.43
C ASP A 53 10.62 -0.99 -13.15
N GLY A 54 11.71 -1.75 -13.00
CA GLY A 54 11.84 -3.12 -13.46
C GLY A 54 10.84 -4.07 -12.80
N MET A 55 10.62 -3.97 -11.48
CA MET A 55 9.64 -4.80 -10.76
C MET A 55 8.22 -4.64 -11.33
N LEU A 56 7.83 -3.41 -11.69
CA LEU A 56 6.52 -3.15 -12.31
C LEU A 56 6.37 -3.82 -13.70
N GLN A 57 7.49 -4.14 -14.35
CA GLN A 57 7.57 -4.87 -15.62
C GLN A 57 7.80 -6.38 -15.43
N GLY A 58 7.77 -6.88 -14.19
CA GLY A 58 7.98 -8.29 -13.89
C GLY A 58 9.46 -8.71 -13.77
N LYS A 59 10.39 -7.74 -13.68
CA LYS A 59 11.81 -8.02 -13.45
C LYS A 59 12.09 -8.05 -11.94
N TRP A 60 12.01 -9.24 -11.35
CA TRP A 60 12.19 -9.46 -9.91
C TRP A 60 13.52 -10.13 -9.55
N ASP A 61 14.27 -10.61 -10.55
CA ASP A 61 15.52 -11.33 -10.31
C ASP A 61 16.66 -10.38 -9.96
N ASN A 62 17.57 -10.84 -9.09
CA ASN A 62 18.83 -10.16 -8.73
C ASN A 62 18.67 -8.74 -8.16
N LEU A 63 17.53 -8.43 -7.52
CA LEU A 63 17.35 -7.13 -6.87
C LEU A 63 18.38 -6.91 -5.75
N SER A 64 18.92 -5.70 -5.70
CA SER A 64 19.77 -5.26 -4.59
C SER A 64 19.03 -5.34 -3.24
N GLN A 65 19.79 -5.53 -2.16
CA GLN A 65 19.23 -5.52 -0.81
C GLN A 65 18.51 -4.20 -0.50
N ALA A 66 19.00 -3.07 -1.05
CA ALA A 66 18.35 -1.78 -0.89
C ALA A 66 16.93 -1.76 -1.50
N SER A 67 16.76 -2.33 -2.70
CA SER A 67 15.46 -2.44 -3.36
C SER A 67 14.50 -3.39 -2.64
N LYS A 68 14.99 -4.50 -2.09
CA LYS A 68 14.18 -5.37 -1.23
C LYS A 68 13.73 -4.65 0.06
N CYS A 69 14.65 -3.92 0.71
CA CYS A 69 14.31 -3.15 1.90
C CYS A 69 13.42 -1.93 1.61
N TYR A 70 13.45 -1.43 0.38
CA TYR A 70 12.48 -0.44 -0.10
C TYR A 70 11.06 -1.01 -0.09
N LEU A 71 10.85 -2.25 -0.55
CA LEU A 71 9.54 -2.91 -0.47
C LEU A 71 9.06 -3.05 0.98
N HIS A 72 9.96 -3.45 1.89
CA HIS A 72 9.65 -3.51 3.32
C HIS A 72 9.22 -2.13 3.87
N CYS A 73 9.92 -1.07 3.48
CA CYS A 73 9.54 0.30 3.83
C CYS A 73 8.14 0.65 3.30
N CYS A 74 7.83 0.31 2.04
CA CYS A 74 6.53 0.59 1.44
C CYS A 74 5.40 -0.14 2.18
N LEU A 75 5.55 -1.44 2.43
CA LEU A 75 4.57 -2.24 3.18
C LEU A 75 4.36 -1.71 4.60
N GLY A 76 5.44 -1.29 5.27
CA GLY A 76 5.38 -0.66 6.59
C GLY A 76 4.67 0.69 6.58
N MET A 77 4.91 1.53 5.56
CA MET A 77 4.22 2.81 5.40
C MET A 77 2.71 2.65 5.18
N ILE A 78 2.31 1.63 4.43
CA ILE A 78 0.89 1.32 4.17
C ILE A 78 0.28 0.57 5.37
N LYS A 79 1.08 0.17 6.36
CA LYS A 79 0.67 -0.59 7.55
C LYS A 79 0.05 -1.93 7.18
N MET A 80 0.70 -2.69 6.31
CA MET A 80 0.25 -4.04 5.90
C MET A 80 1.03 -5.17 6.57
N ILE A 81 2.12 -4.83 7.25
CA ILE A 81 3.01 -5.80 7.89
C ILE A 81 3.10 -5.54 9.39
N ASN A 82 3.33 -6.60 10.16
CA ASN A 82 3.57 -6.50 11.60
C ASN A 82 5.00 -6.05 11.92
N SER A 83 5.34 -5.96 13.21
CA SER A 83 6.67 -5.55 13.67
C SER A 83 7.79 -6.46 13.18
N ASP A 84 7.48 -7.74 12.92
CA ASP A 84 8.43 -8.74 12.47
C ASP A 84 8.59 -8.76 10.94
N GLY A 85 7.73 -8.03 10.22
CA GLY A 85 7.82 -7.85 8.77
C GLY A 85 6.91 -8.77 7.96
N TYR A 86 6.20 -9.70 8.61
CA TYR A 86 5.24 -10.58 7.96
C TYR A 86 3.94 -9.85 7.62
N LEU A 87 3.25 -10.31 6.58
CA LEU A 87 1.96 -9.78 6.19
C LEU A 87 0.95 -9.97 7.33
N ASP A 88 0.35 -8.88 7.78
CA ASP A 88 -0.76 -8.93 8.72
C ASP A 88 -2.06 -8.98 7.92
N LEU A 89 -2.72 -10.14 7.89
CA LEU A 89 -3.88 -10.36 7.03
C LEU A 89 -5.02 -9.38 7.36
N GLU A 90 -5.28 -9.12 8.63
CA GLU A 90 -6.34 -8.19 9.07
C GLU A 90 -6.06 -6.78 8.54
N SER A 91 -4.84 -6.27 8.75
CA SER A 91 -4.44 -4.95 8.27
C SER A 91 -4.41 -4.88 6.74
N GLY A 92 -3.93 -5.93 6.07
CA GLY A 92 -3.95 -6.04 4.60
C GLY A 92 -5.37 -5.96 4.04
N MET A 93 -6.30 -6.72 4.62
CA MET A 93 -7.72 -6.67 4.25
C MET A 93 -8.32 -5.29 4.53
N ALA A 94 -8.00 -4.68 5.67
CA ALA A 94 -8.45 -3.33 6.01
C ALA A 94 -7.94 -2.29 4.98
N GLN A 95 -6.72 -2.41 4.47
CA GLN A 95 -6.24 -1.53 3.40
C GLN A 95 -6.94 -1.80 2.06
N ALA A 96 -7.22 -3.07 1.74
CA ALA A 96 -7.93 -3.43 0.51
C ALA A 96 -9.33 -2.80 0.44
N THR A 97 -10.05 -2.72 1.56
CA THR A 97 -11.38 -2.08 1.59
C THR A 97 -11.37 -0.61 1.18
N ARG A 98 -10.26 0.11 1.43
CA ARG A 98 -10.06 1.52 1.07
C ARG A 98 -9.81 1.73 -0.42
N LEU A 99 -9.51 0.67 -1.18
CA LEU A 99 -9.34 0.78 -2.63
C LEU A 99 -10.69 0.94 -3.34
N PRO A 100 -10.71 1.53 -4.55
CA PRO A 100 -11.87 1.54 -5.40
C PRO A 100 -12.39 0.12 -5.69
N PRO A 101 -13.71 -0.05 -5.95
CA PRO A 101 -14.32 -1.35 -6.20
C PRO A 101 -13.62 -2.18 -7.29
N GLU A 102 -13.07 -1.54 -8.31
CA GLU A 102 -12.39 -2.20 -9.42
C GLU A 102 -11.09 -2.93 -9.02
N ARG A 103 -10.44 -2.51 -7.93
CA ARG A 103 -9.19 -3.10 -7.41
C ARG A 103 -9.41 -3.97 -6.18
N ARG A 104 -10.43 -3.64 -5.38
CA ARG A 104 -10.68 -4.23 -4.05
C ARG A 104 -10.71 -5.76 -4.07
N ALA A 105 -11.51 -6.35 -4.96
CA ALA A 105 -11.67 -7.81 -5.01
C ALA A 105 -10.37 -8.55 -5.35
N SER A 106 -9.52 -7.95 -6.19
CA SER A 106 -8.19 -8.51 -6.51
C SER A 106 -7.26 -8.38 -5.30
N ALA A 107 -7.23 -7.21 -4.66
CA ALA A 107 -6.42 -6.97 -3.48
C ALA A 107 -6.77 -7.91 -2.31
N GLU A 108 -8.05 -8.10 -2.00
CA GLU A 108 -8.50 -9.00 -0.93
C GLU A 108 -8.05 -10.44 -1.16
N LYS A 109 -8.19 -10.95 -2.39
CA LYS A 109 -7.74 -12.30 -2.74
C LYS A 109 -6.22 -12.43 -2.72
N ALA A 110 -5.50 -11.39 -3.16
CA ALA A 110 -4.04 -11.36 -3.08
C ALA A 110 -3.56 -11.45 -1.62
N MET A 111 -4.20 -10.74 -0.69
CA MET A 111 -3.86 -10.80 0.74
C MET A 111 -4.04 -12.21 1.31
N GLN A 112 -5.15 -12.88 0.98
CA GLN A 112 -5.39 -14.26 1.41
C GLN A 112 -4.40 -15.25 0.79
N THR A 113 -4.04 -15.04 -0.48
CA THR A 113 -3.13 -15.93 -1.22
C THR A 113 -1.69 -15.78 -0.74
N CYS A 114 -1.26 -14.55 -0.45
CA CYS A 114 0.13 -14.21 -0.17
C CYS A 114 0.46 -14.06 1.32
N VAL A 115 -0.48 -14.36 2.22
CA VAL A 115 -0.29 -14.18 3.68
C VAL A 115 0.94 -14.90 4.24
N ASN A 116 1.26 -16.07 3.69
CA ASN A 116 2.39 -16.88 4.13
C ASN A 116 3.65 -16.70 3.24
N ALA A 117 3.66 -15.72 2.33
CA ALA A 117 4.81 -15.47 1.48
C ALA A 117 6.02 -15.04 2.34
N GLY A 118 7.07 -15.86 2.34
CA GLY A 118 8.28 -15.64 3.15
C GLY A 118 8.13 -16.00 4.63
N ALA A 119 7.16 -16.85 5.02
CA ALA A 119 6.95 -17.27 6.40
C ALA A 119 8.16 -18.03 7.00
N GLU A 120 8.99 -18.65 6.15
CA GLU A 120 10.22 -19.35 6.54
C GLU A 120 11.46 -18.46 6.63
N LEU A 121 11.33 -17.17 6.29
CA LEU A 121 12.44 -16.22 6.22
C LEU A 121 12.50 -15.36 7.49
N THR A 122 13.69 -14.86 7.81
CA THR A 122 13.90 -13.96 8.97
C THR A 122 14.32 -12.56 8.58
N ASP A 123 14.85 -12.38 7.38
CA ASP A 123 15.23 -11.06 6.87
C ASP A 123 13.96 -10.33 6.40
N LYS A 124 13.66 -9.19 7.01
CA LYS A 124 12.44 -8.41 6.75
C LYS A 124 12.33 -7.89 5.32
N CYS A 125 13.46 -7.65 4.68
CA CYS A 125 13.53 -7.19 3.30
C CYS A 125 13.26 -8.35 2.32
N GLU A 126 13.80 -9.53 2.62
CA GLU A 126 13.49 -10.75 1.86
C GLU A 126 12.03 -11.18 2.02
N ILE A 127 11.47 -11.09 3.25
CA ILE A 127 10.04 -11.33 3.49
C ILE A 127 9.20 -10.38 2.63
N ALA A 128 9.49 -9.07 2.67
CA ALA A 128 8.77 -8.07 1.88
C ALA A 128 8.89 -8.30 0.37
N TYR A 129 10.06 -8.71 -0.12
CA TYR A 129 10.25 -9.10 -1.50
C TYR A 129 9.31 -10.25 -1.90
N ASN A 130 9.23 -11.31 -1.10
CA ASN A 130 8.37 -12.46 -1.40
C ASN A 130 6.88 -12.10 -1.35
N ILE A 131 6.46 -11.29 -0.37
CA ILE A 131 5.09 -10.77 -0.30
C ILE A 131 4.75 -9.97 -1.56
N CYS A 132 5.55 -8.96 -1.89
CA CYS A 132 5.31 -8.07 -3.02
C CYS A 132 5.34 -8.81 -4.35
N LYS A 133 6.29 -9.73 -4.54
CA LYS A 133 6.36 -10.57 -5.74
C LYS A 133 5.13 -11.47 -5.85
N CYS A 134 4.70 -12.12 -4.76
CA CYS A 134 3.48 -12.92 -4.76
C CYS A 134 2.25 -12.10 -5.17
N VAL A 135 2.10 -10.88 -4.63
CA VAL A 135 0.97 -10.00 -4.97
C VAL A 135 1.03 -9.57 -6.44
N TYR A 136 2.23 -9.30 -6.97
CA TYR A 136 2.42 -8.99 -8.40
C TYR A 136 2.08 -10.19 -9.28
N ASP A 137 2.56 -11.38 -8.94
CA ASP A 137 2.33 -12.61 -9.69
C ASP A 137 0.85 -13.03 -9.66
N PHE A 138 0.13 -12.71 -8.57
CA PHE A 138 -1.30 -12.95 -8.46
C PHE A 138 -2.11 -12.09 -9.44
N ASP A 139 -1.86 -10.78 -9.48
CA ASP A 139 -2.55 -9.86 -10.39
C ASP A 139 -1.74 -8.56 -10.62
N SER A 140 -0.84 -8.61 -11.61
CA SER A 140 0.03 -7.49 -11.97
C SER A 140 -0.73 -6.26 -12.47
N LYS A 141 -1.97 -6.42 -12.97
CA LYS A 141 -2.79 -5.30 -13.46
C LYS A 141 -3.19 -4.35 -12.33
N TYR A 142 -3.44 -4.88 -11.14
CA TYR A 142 -3.89 -4.10 -9.98
C TYR A 142 -2.81 -3.92 -8.91
N TYR A 143 -1.57 -4.29 -9.18
CA TYR A 143 -0.44 -4.05 -8.28
C TYR A 143 -0.25 -2.54 -8.01
N ILE A 144 -0.21 -2.16 -6.73
CA ILE A 144 -0.19 -0.75 -6.29
C ILE A 144 1.06 -0.34 -5.50
N ILE A 145 1.93 -1.27 -5.11
CA ILE A 145 3.13 -0.89 -4.37
C ILE A 145 4.10 -0.18 -5.35
N PRO A 146 4.59 1.04 -5.02
CA PRO A 146 5.34 1.87 -5.97
C PRO A 146 6.77 1.41 -6.22
#